data_AF-A0AAV0FV52-F1
#
_entry.id   AF-A0AAV0FV52-F1
#
_cell.length_a   1.000
_cell.length_b   1.000
_cell.length_c   1.000
_cell.angle_alpha   90.00
_cell.angle_beta   90.00
_cell.angle_gamma   90.00
#
_symmetry.space_group_name_H-M   'P 1'
#
loop_
_entity.id
_entity.type
_entity.pdbx_description
1 polymer ?
#
loop_
_entity_poly.entity_id
_entity_poly.type
_entity_poly.pdbx_seq_one_letter_code
_entity_poly.pdbx_strand_id
1 'polypeptide(L)'
;MNVEKENMEPTHSEEEGEASNGVALPLTIGKKRKLVILDINGVLALMVRHSIPGGVSFPGGLTIAKRPFCEDFLQFCFERFDVAIWTSRAKENYLDEVVDYLLGDMKKKLLFVWDRSYCTRTGFMTPENRYIPLACKELKKIWGNECPNQPFVGGYYNESNTLLVDDSPYKAVLNPV
;
A
#
# COMPACT_ATOMS: atom_id res chain seq x y z
N MET A 1 61.71 14.39 -25.47
CA MET A 1 62.04 15.79 -25.81
C MET A 1 60.89 16.37 -26.60
N ASN A 2 60.16 17.39 -26.18
CA ASN A 2 59.68 17.80 -24.87
C ASN A 2 58.39 18.55 -25.20
N VAL A 3 57.27 18.08 -24.67
CA VAL A 3 55.99 18.80 -24.66
C VAL A 3 56.03 19.66 -23.41
N GLU A 4 55.92 20.98 -23.55
CA GLU A 4 55.51 21.86 -22.45
C GLU A 4 54.21 22.53 -22.85
N LYS A 5 53.18 22.24 -22.05
CA LYS A 5 51.86 22.85 -22.06
C LYS A 5 51.95 24.13 -21.24
N GLU A 6 51.48 25.25 -21.79
CA GLU A 6 51.27 26.48 -21.01
C GLU A 6 49.99 26.37 -20.18
N ASN A 7 50.12 26.82 -18.93
CA ASN A 7 49.07 26.93 -17.91
C ASN A 7 48.08 28.05 -18.25
N MET A 8 46.78 27.81 -18.01
CA MET A 8 45.82 28.89 -17.77
C MET A 8 44.88 28.48 -16.64
N GLU A 9 45.01 29.20 -15.52
CA GLU A 9 44.14 29.15 -14.34
C GLU A 9 42.94 30.12 -14.47
N PRO A 10 41.93 30.05 -13.59
CA PRO A 10 40.52 30.06 -13.98
C PRO A 10 39.85 31.43 -13.87
N THR A 11 38.71 31.59 -14.53
CA THR A 11 37.75 32.67 -14.21
C THR A 11 36.46 32.04 -13.68
N HIS A 12 36.20 32.31 -12.40
CA HIS A 12 34.95 32.00 -11.70
C HIS A 12 33.85 32.95 -12.18
N SER A 13 32.71 32.39 -12.60
CA SER A 13 31.44 33.11 -12.62
C SER A 13 30.49 32.38 -11.68
N GLU A 14 30.15 33.05 -10.59
CA GLU A 14 29.15 32.66 -9.61
C GLU A 14 27.76 32.88 -10.20
N GLU A 15 26.92 31.84 -10.21
CA GLU A 15 25.47 31.99 -10.24
C GLU A 15 24.88 31.13 -9.12
N GLU A 16 24.37 31.83 -8.11
CA GLU A 16 23.62 31.29 -6.99
C GLU A 16 22.23 30.85 -7.45
N GLY A 17 21.89 29.58 -7.22
CA GLY A 17 20.54 29.04 -7.37
C GLY A 17 20.16 28.28 -6.10
N GLU A 18 19.13 28.77 -5.42
CA GLU A 18 18.63 28.33 -4.12
C GLU A 18 18.50 26.80 -3.97
N ALA A 19 19.19 26.27 -2.96
CA ALA A 19 18.96 24.91 -2.48
C ALA A 19 17.59 24.84 -1.81
N SER A 20 16.62 24.24 -2.49
CA SER A 20 15.41 23.74 -1.83
C SER A 20 15.82 22.75 -0.73
N ASN A 21 15.53 23.09 0.52
CA ASN A 21 15.74 22.24 1.71
C ASN A 21 14.73 21.08 1.74
N GLY A 22 14.69 20.27 0.68
CA GLY A 22 14.16 18.92 0.74
C GLY A 22 15.18 18.06 1.45
N VAL A 23 14.96 17.72 2.72
CA VAL A 23 15.73 16.69 3.40
C VAL A 23 15.44 15.38 2.69
N ALA A 24 16.25 15.05 1.67
CA ALA A 24 16.29 13.74 1.08
C ALA A 24 16.76 12.78 2.17
N LEU A 25 15.82 12.03 2.75
CA LEU A 25 16.17 10.94 3.63
C LEU A 25 17.15 10.02 2.87
N PRO A 26 18.30 9.64 3.45
CA PRO A 26 19.25 8.81 2.74
C PRO A 26 18.54 7.52 2.34
N LEU A 27 18.44 7.26 1.03
CA LEU A 27 18.08 5.95 0.52
C LEU A 27 19.23 5.02 0.93
N THR A 28 19.09 4.40 2.10
CA THR A 28 20.05 3.43 2.62
C THR A 28 20.07 2.24 1.67
N ILE A 29 21.03 2.25 0.74
CA ILE A 29 21.43 1.06 -0.03
C ILE A 29 21.87 0.03 1.00
N GLY A 30 20.98 -0.92 1.32
CA GLY A 30 21.20 -1.98 2.30
C GLY A 30 20.07 -2.20 3.33
N LYS A 31 19.06 -1.33 3.42
CA LYS A 31 17.93 -1.54 4.35
C LYS A 31 16.71 -2.07 3.61
N LYS A 32 16.34 -3.32 3.91
CA LYS A 32 15.12 -3.97 3.43
C LYS A 32 13.91 -3.08 3.69
N ARG A 33 13.18 -2.66 2.65
CA ARG A 33 11.94 -1.89 2.82
C ARG A 33 10.92 -2.74 3.60
N LYS A 34 10.10 -2.07 4.40
CA LYS A 34 9.00 -2.71 5.12
C LYS A 34 7.76 -2.73 4.23
N LEU A 35 6.92 -3.73 4.41
CA LEU A 35 5.63 -3.86 3.74
C LEU A 35 4.51 -3.33 4.63
N VAL A 36 3.69 -2.42 4.10
CA VAL A 36 2.43 -1.98 4.70
C VAL A 36 1.28 -2.49 3.84
N ILE A 37 0.40 -3.27 4.44
CA ILE A 37 -0.79 -3.84 3.80
C ILE A 37 -2.00 -3.12 4.34
N LEU A 38 -2.77 -2.52 3.46
CA LEU A 38 -3.91 -1.68 3.82
C LEU A 38 -5.21 -2.39 3.46
N ASP A 39 -6.14 -2.49 4.42
CA ASP A 39 -7.54 -2.71 4.08
C ASP A 39 -8.11 -1.50 3.33
N ILE A 40 -9.21 -1.70 2.61
CA ILE A 40 -9.92 -0.58 1.97
C ILE A 40 -10.98 -0.02 2.90
N ASN A 41 -11.97 -0.86 3.26
CA ASN A 41 -13.12 -0.42 4.04
C ASN A 41 -12.71 -0.18 5.49
N GLY A 42 -13.03 0.99 6.05
CA GLY A 42 -12.66 1.37 7.42
C GLY A 42 -11.23 1.88 7.59
N VAL A 43 -10.35 1.70 6.59
CA VAL A 43 -8.97 2.20 6.61
C VAL A 43 -8.77 3.34 5.61
N LEU A 44 -9.00 3.11 4.31
CA LEU A 44 -8.83 4.11 3.25
C LEU A 44 -10.14 4.82 2.87
N ALA A 45 -11.26 4.11 2.98
CA ALA A 45 -12.57 4.63 2.62
C ALA A 45 -13.68 3.94 3.40
N LEU A 46 -14.86 4.56 3.44
CA LEU A 46 -16.12 3.91 3.79
C LEU A 46 -16.77 3.39 2.52
N MET A 47 -17.14 2.10 2.49
CA MET A 47 -17.77 1.42 1.36
C MET A 47 -19.12 0.83 1.77
N VAL A 48 -20.23 1.42 1.31
CA VAL A 48 -21.59 1.04 1.70
C VAL A 48 -22.48 0.74 0.49
N ARG A 49 -23.54 -0.06 0.67
CA ARG A 49 -24.53 -0.37 -0.40
C ARG A 49 -25.79 0.48 -0.29
N HIS A 50 -25.62 1.78 -0.07
CA HIS A 50 -26.66 2.81 -0.07
C HIS A 50 -26.00 4.17 -0.25
N SER A 51 -26.75 5.16 -0.74
CA SER A 51 -26.23 6.52 -0.92
C SER A 51 -25.94 7.18 0.44
N ILE A 52 -24.81 7.87 0.53
CA ILE A 52 -24.41 8.68 1.68
C ILE A 52 -24.01 10.08 1.20
N PRO A 53 -24.24 11.13 2.00
CA PRO A 53 -23.82 12.48 1.65
C PRO A 53 -22.31 12.56 1.39
N GLY A 54 -21.92 13.17 0.27
CA GLY A 54 -20.52 13.31 -0.12
C GLY A 54 -19.85 12.01 -0.62
N GLY A 55 -20.58 10.91 -0.72
CA GLY A 55 -20.09 9.67 -1.31
C GLY A 55 -20.17 9.66 -2.84
N VAL A 56 -19.24 8.96 -3.48
CA VAL A 56 -19.23 8.71 -4.92
C VAL A 56 -19.88 7.36 -5.21
N SER A 57 -20.80 7.34 -6.18
CA SER A 57 -21.51 6.13 -6.60
C SER A 57 -20.69 5.28 -7.57
N PHE A 58 -20.72 3.98 -7.37
CA PHE A 58 -20.08 2.93 -8.17
C PHE A 58 -21.11 1.87 -8.61
N PRO A 59 -20.80 1.04 -9.62
CA PRO A 59 -21.65 -0.07 -10.03
C PRO A 59 -22.05 -1.00 -8.88
N GLY A 60 -23.21 -1.65 -9.01
CA GLY A 60 -23.73 -2.58 -8.00
C GLY A 60 -24.28 -1.90 -6.74
N GLY A 61 -24.63 -0.60 -6.82
CA GLY A 61 -25.20 0.17 -5.72
C GLY A 61 -24.19 0.50 -4.62
N LEU A 62 -22.90 0.42 -4.92
CA LEU A 62 -21.82 0.76 -4.02
C LEU A 62 -21.66 2.28 -3.95
N THR A 63 -21.50 2.84 -2.77
CA THR A 63 -21.13 4.24 -2.55
C THR A 63 -19.87 4.28 -1.69
N ILE A 64 -18.92 5.14 -2.08
CA ILE A 64 -17.61 5.25 -1.47
C ILE A 64 -17.34 6.68 -1.03
N ALA A 65 -16.99 6.85 0.24
CA ALA A 65 -16.46 8.10 0.77
C ALA A 65 -14.98 7.90 1.16
N LYS A 66 -14.07 8.68 0.57
CA LYS A 66 -12.65 8.64 0.93
C LYS A 66 -12.48 9.07 2.39
N ARG A 67 -11.56 8.45 3.10
CA ARG A 67 -11.16 8.93 4.43
C ARG A 67 -10.47 10.29 4.28
N PRO A 68 -10.71 11.26 5.18
CA PRO A 68 -9.94 12.50 5.20
C PRO A 68 -8.44 12.21 5.20
N PHE A 69 -7.68 12.98 4.40
CA PHE A 69 -6.23 12.83 4.23
C PHE A 69 -5.76 11.48 3.65
N CYS A 70 -6.66 10.72 2.99
CA CYS A 70 -6.32 9.42 2.40
C CYS A 70 -5.18 9.51 1.37
N GLU A 71 -5.16 10.57 0.56
CA GLU A 71 -4.14 10.75 -0.49
C GLU A 71 -2.76 11.05 0.11
N ASP A 72 -2.68 12.00 1.05
CA ASP A 72 -1.46 12.32 1.79
C ASP A 72 -0.92 11.10 2.55
N PHE A 73 -1.81 10.32 3.16
CA PHE A 73 -1.45 9.07 3.83
C PHE A 73 -0.85 8.04 2.87
N LEU A 74 -1.47 7.84 1.70
CA LEU A 74 -0.96 6.93 0.69
C LEU A 74 0.40 7.40 0.16
N GLN A 75 0.54 8.68 -0.13
CA GLN A 75 1.80 9.27 -0.57
C GLN A 75 2.91 9.06 0.48
N PHE A 76 2.63 9.34 1.75
CA PHE A 76 3.52 9.05 2.87
C PHE A 76 3.95 7.57 2.92
N CYS A 77 3.00 6.65 2.71
CA CYS A 77 3.27 5.22 2.69
C CYS A 77 4.18 4.83 1.53
N PHE A 78 3.88 5.26 0.30
CA PHE A 78 4.67 4.91 -0.89
C PHE A 78 6.09 5.47 -0.86
N GLU A 79 6.33 6.60 -0.19
CA GLU A 79 7.69 7.13 -0.01
C GLU A 79 8.57 6.19 0.82
N ARG A 80 8.00 5.54 1.84
CA ARG A 80 8.76 4.86 2.91
C ARG A 80 8.66 3.33 2.90
N PHE A 81 7.57 2.81 2.37
CA PHE A 81 7.21 1.40 2.46
C PHE A 81 6.86 0.84 1.09
N ASP A 82 7.00 -0.46 0.96
CA ASP A 82 6.30 -1.16 -0.10
C ASP A 82 4.85 -1.31 0.35
N VAL A 83 3.90 -1.03 -0.54
CA VAL A 83 2.49 -0.92 -0.18
C VAL A 83 1.70 -1.95 -0.95
N ALA A 84 0.76 -2.59 -0.26
CA ALA A 84 -0.19 -3.52 -0.86
C ALA A 84 -1.61 -3.28 -0.36
N ILE A 85 -2.58 -3.68 -1.16
CA ILE A 85 -3.99 -3.70 -0.77
C ILE A 85 -4.41 -5.13 -0.47
N TRP A 86 -5.12 -5.32 0.64
CA TRP A 86 -5.78 -6.59 0.92
C TRP A 86 -7.18 -6.31 1.47
N THR A 87 -8.23 -6.56 0.68
CA THR A 87 -9.63 -6.38 1.08
C THR A 87 -10.30 -7.71 1.43
N SER A 88 -11.17 -7.70 2.45
CA SER A 88 -12.02 -8.86 2.77
C SER A 88 -13.29 -8.94 1.90
N ARG A 89 -13.48 -7.99 0.99
CA ARG A 89 -14.60 -8.02 0.05
C ARG A 89 -14.26 -8.88 -1.16
N ALA A 90 -15.26 -9.50 -1.77
CA ALA A 90 -15.03 -10.35 -2.94
C ALA A 90 -14.57 -9.46 -4.10
N LYS A 91 -13.73 -10.04 -4.96
CA LYS A 91 -13.53 -9.49 -6.29
C LYS A 91 -14.87 -9.54 -7.03
N GLU A 92 -15.51 -8.40 -7.09
CA GLU A 92 -16.48 -8.13 -8.14
C GLU A 92 -15.78 -7.18 -9.14
N ASN A 93 -16.45 -6.83 -10.22
CA ASN A 93 -15.90 -5.93 -11.24
C ASN A 93 -15.56 -4.52 -10.71
N TYR A 94 -15.86 -4.20 -9.44
CA TYR A 94 -15.56 -2.90 -8.84
C TYR A 94 -14.13 -2.75 -8.31
N LEU A 95 -13.41 -3.84 -7.99
CA LEU A 95 -12.17 -3.70 -7.19
C LEU A 95 -11.13 -2.82 -7.89
N ASP A 96 -10.96 -3.02 -9.20
CA ASP A 96 -10.01 -2.25 -9.99
C ASP A 96 -10.44 -0.78 -10.10
N GLU A 97 -11.74 -0.50 -10.26
CA GLU A 97 -12.30 0.87 -10.28
C GLU A 97 -12.12 1.57 -8.94
N VAL A 98 -12.31 0.86 -7.83
CA VAL A 98 -12.15 1.41 -6.48
C VAL A 98 -10.69 1.71 -6.18
N VAL A 99 -9.78 0.79 -6.53
CA VAL A 99 -8.34 1.03 -6.38
C VAL A 99 -7.91 2.21 -7.25
N ASP A 100 -8.40 2.30 -8.48
CA ASP A 100 -8.12 3.44 -9.38
C ASP A 100 -8.62 4.77 -8.79
N TYR A 101 -9.85 4.81 -8.28
CA TYR A 101 -10.41 5.99 -7.64
C TYR A 101 -9.63 6.43 -6.40
N LEU A 102 -9.16 5.48 -5.58
CA LEU A 102 -8.45 5.78 -4.34
C LEU A 102 -7.00 6.17 -4.58
N LEU A 103 -6.29 5.48 -5.47
CA LEU A 103 -4.84 5.60 -5.62
C LEU A 103 -4.41 6.35 -6.90
N GLY A 104 -5.27 6.42 -7.91
CA GLY A 104 -4.93 6.96 -9.24
C GLY A 104 -3.64 6.34 -9.77
N ASP A 105 -2.69 7.21 -10.12
CA ASP A 105 -1.39 6.80 -10.64
C ASP A 105 -0.51 6.03 -9.65
N MET A 106 -0.73 6.19 -8.33
CA MET A 106 0.02 5.45 -7.32
C MET A 106 -0.26 3.95 -7.36
N LYS A 107 -1.38 3.51 -7.95
CA LYS A 107 -1.71 2.07 -8.07
C LYS A 107 -0.61 1.26 -8.76
N LYS A 108 0.13 1.89 -9.67
CA LYS A 108 1.26 1.31 -10.42
C LYS A 108 2.42 0.87 -9.49
N LYS A 109 2.49 1.46 -8.30
CA LYS A 109 3.52 1.21 -7.29
C LYS A 109 3.10 0.13 -6.27
N LEU A 110 1.86 -0.36 -6.33
CA LEU A 110 1.41 -1.42 -5.44
C LEU A 110 2.16 -2.72 -5.74
N LEU A 111 2.58 -3.43 -4.69
CA LEU A 111 3.12 -4.78 -4.85
C LEU A 111 2.06 -5.76 -5.29
N PHE A 112 0.87 -5.68 -4.69
CA PHE A 112 -0.26 -6.52 -5.05
C PHE A 112 -1.58 -5.90 -4.58
N VAL A 113 -2.67 -6.38 -5.17
CA VAL A 113 -4.04 -6.14 -4.74
C VAL A 113 -4.70 -7.50 -4.51
N TRP A 114 -5.01 -7.81 -3.25
CA TRP A 114 -5.68 -9.04 -2.86
C TRP A 114 -7.10 -8.78 -2.42
N ASP A 115 -8.00 -9.66 -2.84
CA ASP A 115 -9.39 -9.68 -2.43
C ASP A 115 -9.68 -10.84 -1.45
N ARG A 116 -10.96 -11.04 -1.13
CA ARG A 116 -11.42 -12.10 -0.21
C ARG A 116 -10.93 -13.50 -0.58
N SER A 117 -10.66 -13.80 -1.85
CA SER A 117 -10.16 -15.11 -2.28
C SER A 117 -8.81 -15.47 -1.66
N TYR A 118 -8.03 -14.47 -1.22
CA TYR A 118 -6.77 -14.67 -0.52
C TYR A 118 -6.94 -14.79 1.00
N CYS A 119 -8.10 -14.37 1.54
CA CYS A 119 -8.40 -14.55 2.97
C CYS A 119 -8.62 -16.02 3.32
N THR A 120 -8.28 -16.40 4.55
CA THR A 120 -8.63 -17.71 5.10
C THR A 120 -10.03 -17.68 5.66
N ARG A 121 -10.86 -18.62 5.19
CA ARG A 121 -12.21 -18.81 5.70
C ARG A 121 -12.15 -19.67 6.95
N THR A 122 -12.74 -19.17 8.04
CA THR A 122 -12.71 -19.89 9.33
C THR A 122 -13.90 -20.83 9.51
N GLY A 123 -14.92 -20.72 8.65
CA GLY A 123 -16.20 -21.41 8.81
C GLY A 123 -17.15 -20.76 9.82
N PHE A 124 -16.67 -19.79 10.61
CA PHE A 124 -17.46 -19.02 11.55
C PHE A 124 -18.00 -17.73 10.92
N MET A 125 -18.93 -17.08 11.63
CA MET A 125 -19.50 -15.78 11.27
C MET A 125 -18.92 -14.67 12.13
N THR A 126 -18.93 -13.44 11.64
CA THR A 126 -18.43 -12.29 12.40
C THR A 126 -19.31 -12.02 13.63
N PRO A 127 -18.73 -11.60 14.78
CA PRO A 127 -19.50 -11.25 15.97
C PRO A 127 -20.54 -10.15 15.73
N GLU A 128 -20.23 -9.20 14.86
CA GLU A 128 -21.05 -8.03 14.57
C GLU A 128 -22.22 -8.35 13.62
N ASN A 129 -22.04 -9.36 12.76
CA ASN A 129 -23.06 -9.77 11.81
C ASN A 129 -22.98 -11.28 11.49
N ARG A 130 -23.99 -12.02 11.96
CA ARG A 130 -24.10 -13.48 11.75
C ARG A 130 -24.24 -13.94 10.30
N TYR A 131 -24.43 -13.01 9.36
CA TYR A 131 -24.52 -13.31 7.92
C TYR A 131 -23.23 -13.03 7.17
N ILE A 132 -22.23 -12.46 7.83
CA ILE A 132 -20.92 -12.16 7.24
C ILE A 132 -19.94 -13.25 7.69
N PRO A 133 -19.40 -14.06 6.76
CA PRO A 133 -18.37 -15.04 7.09
C PRO A 133 -17.12 -14.38 7.66
N LEU A 134 -16.61 -14.93 8.76
CA LEU A 134 -15.35 -14.50 9.37
C LEU A 134 -14.19 -15.01 8.52
N ALA A 135 -13.43 -14.05 7.98
CA ALA A 135 -12.28 -14.30 7.13
C ALA A 135 -11.04 -13.59 7.68
N CYS A 136 -9.93 -14.33 7.75
CA CYS A 136 -8.66 -13.84 8.28
C CYS A 136 -7.68 -13.50 7.15
N LYS A 137 -6.83 -12.49 7.37
CA LYS A 137 -5.73 -12.09 6.49
C LYS A 137 -4.42 -12.60 7.06
N GLU A 138 -4.08 -13.85 6.72
CA GLU A 138 -2.89 -14.53 7.23
C GLU A 138 -1.61 -14.06 6.52
N LEU A 139 -0.74 -13.33 7.23
CA LEU A 139 0.50 -12.80 6.69
C LEU A 139 1.48 -13.91 6.26
N LYS A 140 1.39 -15.11 6.84
CA LYS A 140 2.21 -16.26 6.42
C LYS A 140 2.06 -16.60 4.93
N LYS A 141 0.89 -16.36 4.34
CA LYS A 141 0.66 -16.53 2.89
C LYS A 141 1.53 -15.63 2.03
N ILE A 142 1.92 -14.47 2.57
CA ILE A 142 2.81 -13.50 1.93
C ILE A 142 4.25 -13.93 2.16
N TRP A 143 4.60 -14.31 3.39
CA TRP A 143 5.97 -14.65 3.75
C TRP A 143 6.48 -15.94 3.09
N GLY A 144 5.60 -16.93 2.95
CA GLY A 144 5.91 -18.27 2.43
C GLY A 144 5.79 -18.43 0.91
N ASN A 145 5.53 -17.35 0.15
CA ASN A 145 5.26 -17.41 -1.29
C ASN A 145 4.13 -18.40 -1.67
N GLU A 146 3.12 -18.55 -0.80
CA GLU A 146 2.00 -19.47 -1.05
C GLU A 146 1.14 -19.03 -2.25
N CYS A 147 1.27 -17.77 -2.67
CA CYS A 147 0.58 -17.24 -3.84
C CYS A 147 1.52 -17.22 -5.07
N PRO A 148 1.10 -17.77 -6.22
CA PRO A 148 1.87 -17.69 -7.44
C PRO A 148 2.03 -16.23 -7.90
N ASN A 149 3.14 -15.93 -8.58
CA ASN A 149 3.45 -14.64 -9.21
C ASN A 149 3.64 -13.44 -8.27
N GLN A 150 4.10 -13.66 -7.03
CA GLN A 150 4.52 -12.54 -6.19
C GLN A 150 5.75 -11.83 -6.80
N PRO A 151 5.79 -10.49 -6.82
CA PRO A 151 6.90 -9.72 -7.41
C PRO A 151 8.17 -9.71 -6.52
N PHE A 152 8.23 -10.57 -5.51
CA PHE A 152 9.32 -10.68 -4.55
C PHE A 152 9.62 -12.15 -4.22
N VAL A 153 10.82 -12.40 -3.72
CA VAL A 153 11.28 -13.72 -3.32
C VAL A 153 10.74 -14.07 -1.93
N GLY A 154 10.41 -15.35 -1.72
CA GLY A 154 9.94 -15.85 -0.42
C GLY A 154 10.92 -15.54 0.70
N GLY A 155 10.38 -15.17 1.87
CA GLY A 155 11.16 -14.68 3.00
C GLY A 155 11.68 -13.24 2.86
N TYR A 156 11.40 -12.53 1.75
CA TYR A 156 11.67 -11.09 1.69
C TYR A 156 10.76 -10.30 2.66
N TYR A 157 9.54 -10.76 2.89
CA TYR A 157 8.72 -10.23 3.99
C TYR A 157 8.55 -11.29 5.07
N ASN A 158 8.53 -10.85 6.32
CA ASN A 158 8.33 -11.64 7.52
C ASN A 158 7.71 -10.77 8.63
N GLU A 159 7.57 -11.31 9.83
CA GLU A 159 6.99 -10.66 11.00
C GLU A 159 7.72 -9.36 11.40
N SER A 160 9.03 -9.26 11.16
CA SER A 160 9.83 -8.10 11.56
C SER A 160 9.69 -6.89 10.63
N ASN A 161 9.17 -7.08 9.42
CA ASN A 161 9.09 -6.04 8.39
C ASN A 161 7.75 -5.96 7.66
N THR A 162 6.67 -6.55 8.19
CA THR A 162 5.32 -6.49 7.61
C THR A 162 4.32 -5.91 8.61
N LEU A 163 3.52 -4.94 8.19
CA LEU A 163 2.44 -4.36 8.97
C LEU A 163 1.11 -4.52 8.20
N LEU A 164 0.11 -5.12 8.85
CA LEU A 164 -1.27 -5.12 8.39
C LEU A 164 -2.05 -4.02 9.11
N VAL A 165 -2.70 -3.14 8.35
CA VAL A 165 -3.60 -2.10 8.87
C VAL A 165 -5.02 -2.45 8.48
N ASP A 166 -5.84 -2.73 9.48
CA ASP A 166 -7.21 -3.17 9.33
C ASP A 166 -8.11 -2.60 10.44
N ASP A 167 -9.37 -2.32 10.12
CA ASP A 167 -10.37 -1.82 11.06
C ASP A 167 -11.00 -2.92 11.93
N SER A 168 -10.88 -4.18 11.51
CA SER A 168 -11.58 -5.31 12.12
C SER A 168 -10.59 -6.25 12.83
N PRO A 169 -10.61 -6.37 14.18
CA PRO A 169 -9.64 -7.16 14.94
C PRO A 169 -9.54 -8.63 14.50
N TYR A 170 -10.68 -9.25 14.18
CA TYR A 170 -10.72 -10.66 13.80
C TYR A 170 -9.98 -10.97 12.49
N LYS A 171 -9.81 -9.99 11.59
CA LYS A 171 -9.08 -10.22 10.33
C LYS A 171 -7.59 -10.43 10.58
N ALA A 172 -7.05 -9.95 11.69
CA ALA A 172 -5.64 -10.09 12.05
C ALA A 172 -5.35 -11.22 13.06
N VAL A 173 -6.36 -11.96 13.52
CA VAL A 173 -6.25 -12.91 14.65
C VAL A 173 -5.22 -14.04 14.44
N LEU A 174 -4.89 -14.35 13.18
CA LEU A 174 -3.94 -15.41 12.82
C LEU A 174 -2.52 -14.90 12.56
N ASN A 175 -2.23 -13.65 12.93
CA ASN A 175 -0.92 -13.01 12.76
C ASN A 175 -0.26 -12.83 14.15
N PRO A 176 0.27 -13.91 14.76
CA PRO A 176 0.90 -13.80 16.07
C PRO A 176 2.12 -12.89 16.00
N VAL A 177 2.31 -12.12 17.07
CA VAL A 177 3.55 -11.37 17.36
C VAL A 177 4.60 -12.31 17.93
#